data_AF-A0A815WAE5-F1
#
_entry.id   AF-A0A815WAE5-F1
#
_cell.length_a   1.000
_cell.length_b   1.000
_cell.length_c   1.000
_cell.angle_alpha   90.00
_cell.angle_beta   90.00
_cell.angle_gamma   90.00
#
_symmetry.space_group_name_H-M   'P 1'
#
loop_
_entity.id
_entity.type
_entity.pdbx_description
1 polymer ?
#
loop_
_entity_poly.entity_id
_entity_poly.type
_entity_poly.pdbx_seq_one_letter_code
_entity_poly.pdbx_strand_id
1 'polypeptide(L)'
;MASRLVKPNHPTYSYVIQPKEAQRQKFRQSIVSSSNESPNVVNLMYDRRVVRGNTYAKYLPPIKPRPNLYDLQRQQEARRRALARRRALELVQTKTPEPVDNRKHMVVQTELYLEELR
;
A
#
# COMPACT_ATOMS: atom_id res chain seq x y z
N MET A 1 72.29 -39.40 -63.73
CA MET A 1 72.63 -37.98 -63.46
C MET A 1 71.37 -37.29 -62.96
N ALA A 2 71.32 -36.99 -61.66
CA ALA A 2 70.11 -36.46 -61.01
C ALA A 2 69.91 -34.97 -61.34
N SER A 3 68.72 -34.63 -61.85
CA SER A 3 68.33 -33.27 -62.21
C SER A 3 68.15 -32.40 -60.97
N ARG A 4 68.76 -31.21 -61.02
CA ARG A 4 68.80 -30.20 -59.96
C ARG A 4 67.41 -29.57 -59.80
N LEU A 5 66.80 -29.71 -58.62
CA LEU A 5 65.54 -29.03 -58.29
C LEU A 5 65.76 -27.52 -58.25
N VAL A 6 65.16 -26.80 -59.21
CA VAL A 6 65.13 -25.34 -59.25
C VAL A 6 64.10 -24.85 -58.22
N LYS A 7 64.57 -24.07 -57.23
CA LYS A 7 63.68 -23.41 -56.27
C LYS A 7 63.01 -22.21 -56.96
N PRO A 8 61.68 -22.05 -56.89
CA PRO A 8 61.01 -20.90 -57.48
C PRO A 8 61.37 -19.61 -56.72
N ASN A 9 61.85 -18.60 -57.46
CA ASN A 9 62.15 -17.23 -57.00
C ASN A 9 60.88 -16.39 -56.95
N HIS A 10 59.91 -16.75 -56.10
CA HIS A 10 58.78 -15.88 -55.82
C HIS A 10 58.78 -15.51 -54.34
N PRO A 11 58.67 -14.22 -53.99
CA PRO A 11 58.54 -13.83 -52.59
C PRO A 11 57.23 -14.44 -52.07
N THR A 12 57.35 -15.34 -51.10
CA THR A 12 56.18 -15.85 -50.38
C THR A 12 55.50 -14.67 -49.70
N TYR A 13 54.30 -14.31 -50.16
CA TYR A 13 53.51 -13.23 -49.58
C TYR A 13 53.11 -13.62 -48.15
N SER A 14 53.86 -13.13 -47.16
CA SER A 14 53.57 -13.32 -45.74
C SER A 14 52.80 -12.10 -45.22
N TYR A 15 51.48 -12.24 -45.06
CA TYR A 15 50.67 -11.23 -44.38
C TYR A 15 50.81 -11.41 -42.87
N VAL A 16 51.72 -10.67 -42.25
CA VAL A 16 51.86 -10.64 -40.79
C VAL A 16 51.13 -9.42 -40.26
N ILE A 17 49.94 -9.64 -39.69
CA ILE A 17 49.20 -8.60 -38.98
C ILE A 17 49.93 -8.35 -37.66
N GLN A 18 50.63 -7.22 -37.57
CA GLN A 18 51.17 -6.78 -36.28
C GLN A 18 50.01 -6.30 -35.40
N PRO A 19 49.82 -6.87 -34.20
CA PRO A 19 48.75 -6.43 -33.31
C PRO A 19 49.01 -4.97 -32.89
N LYS A 20 48.12 -4.06 -33.27
CA LYS A 20 48.10 -2.69 -32.75
C LYS A 20 47.30 -2.66 -31.46
N GLU A 21 47.85 -2.02 -30.43
CA GLU A 21 47.15 -1.82 -29.17
C GLU A 21 45.88 -0.99 -29.40
N ALA A 22 44.72 -1.54 -29.01
CA ALA A 22 43.48 -0.79 -29.00
C ALA A 22 43.54 0.24 -27.87
N GLN A 23 43.40 1.53 -28.21
CA GLN A 23 43.23 2.56 -27.20
C GLN A 23 41.91 2.31 -26.44
N ARG A 24 42.00 1.63 -25.29
CA ARG A 24 40.85 1.49 -24.39
C ARG A 24 40.55 2.86 -23.83
N GLN A 25 39.45 3.44 -24.28
CA GLN A 25 38.87 4.60 -23.62
C GLN A 25 38.63 4.22 -22.15
N LYS A 26 39.25 4.95 -21.23
CA LYS A 26 39.01 4.76 -19.80
C LYS A 26 37.53 5.05 -19.57
N PHE A 27 36.77 4.04 -19.15
CA PHE A 27 35.38 4.24 -18.75
C PHE A 27 35.37 5.10 -17.49
N ARG A 28 35.33 6.42 -17.68
CA ARG A 28 34.83 7.47 -16.80
C ARG A 28 35.47 8.78 -17.21
N GLN A 29 34.68 9.64 -17.82
CA GLN A 29 34.55 11.06 -17.48
C GLN A 29 33.56 11.70 -18.48
N SER A 30 32.25 11.41 -18.34
CA SER A 30 31.22 12.22 -19.00
C SER A 30 29.87 12.26 -18.28
N ILE A 31 29.78 11.87 -17.00
CA ILE A 31 28.59 12.19 -16.18
C ILE A 31 28.81 13.50 -15.42
N VAL A 32 29.56 14.43 -16.02
CA VAL A 32 29.62 15.82 -15.57
C VAL A 32 29.53 16.73 -16.79
N SER A 33 28.64 16.39 -17.73
CA SER A 33 28.15 17.36 -18.71
C SER A 33 27.03 18.16 -18.04
N SER A 34 27.46 19.24 -17.40
CA SER A 34 26.75 20.52 -17.27
C SER A 34 25.35 20.59 -17.92
N SER A 35 24.34 20.13 -17.19
CA SER A 35 22.99 20.69 -17.26
C SER A 35 22.74 21.38 -15.92
N ASN A 36 22.25 22.61 -15.97
CA ASN A 36 21.99 23.52 -14.83
C ASN A 36 20.86 23.05 -13.91
N GLU A 37 20.96 21.84 -13.40
CA GLU A 37 20.15 21.26 -12.36
C GLU A 37 20.93 20.03 -11.94
N SER A 38 21.78 20.15 -10.93
CA SER A 38 22.31 18.96 -10.26
C SER A 38 21.08 18.16 -9.81
N PRO A 39 20.76 16.99 -10.41
CA PRO A 39 19.81 16.13 -9.74
C PRO A 39 20.55 15.76 -8.46
N ASN A 40 20.06 16.22 -7.31
CA ASN A 40 20.67 15.90 -6.03
C ASN A 40 20.98 14.40 -6.05
N VAL A 41 22.26 14.05 -6.19
CA VAL A 41 22.70 12.65 -6.27
C VAL A 41 22.64 12.15 -4.84
N VAL A 42 21.43 11.99 -4.36
CA VAL A 42 21.13 11.38 -3.08
C VAL A 42 21.41 9.91 -3.28
N ASN A 43 22.24 9.34 -2.42
CA ASN A 43 22.45 7.92 -2.42
C ASN A 43 21.09 7.22 -2.27
N LEU A 44 20.64 6.58 -3.34
CA LEU A 44 19.36 5.89 -3.46
C LEU A 44 19.16 4.85 -2.35
N MET A 45 20.24 4.35 -1.77
CA MET A 45 20.19 3.42 -0.63
C MET A 45 19.57 4.03 0.63
N TYR A 46 19.44 5.35 0.75
CA TYR A 46 18.75 6.00 1.87
C TYR A 46 17.25 6.21 1.63
N ASP A 47 16.75 5.93 0.43
CA ASP A 47 15.31 5.96 0.16
C ASP A 47 14.63 4.86 0.99
N ARG A 48 13.54 5.22 1.69
CA ARG A 48 12.74 4.28 2.51
C ARG A 48 12.21 3.09 1.71
N ARG A 49 12.12 3.24 0.38
CA ARG A 49 11.69 2.18 -0.54
C ARG A 49 12.79 1.16 -0.80
N VAL A 50 14.04 1.53 -0.62
CA VAL A 50 15.21 0.71 -0.94
C VAL A 50 15.59 -0.09 0.28
N VAL A 51 15.25 -1.38 0.25
CA VAL A 51 15.60 -2.29 1.33
C VAL A 51 16.94 -2.93 1.05
N ARG A 52 17.89 -2.69 1.95
CA ARG A 52 19.21 -3.30 1.92
C ARG A 52 19.13 -4.71 2.52
N GLY A 53 19.60 -5.71 1.79
CA GLY A 53 19.58 -7.11 2.22
C GLY A 53 18.65 -8.01 1.41
N ASN A 54 18.61 -9.29 1.77
CA ASN A 54 17.92 -10.32 1.00
C ASN A 54 16.39 -10.27 1.22
N THR A 55 15.61 -10.23 0.14
CA THR A 55 14.15 -10.03 0.19
C THR A 55 13.39 -11.19 0.85
N TYR A 56 14.05 -12.34 1.00
CA TYR A 56 13.47 -13.59 1.50
C TYR A 56 13.18 -13.61 3.02
N ALA A 57 13.85 -12.77 3.82
CA ALA A 57 13.63 -12.72 5.27
C ALA A 57 12.61 -11.65 5.70
N LYS A 58 11.97 -10.95 4.74
CA LYS A 58 10.88 -10.04 5.06
C LYS A 58 9.67 -10.86 5.47
N TYR A 59 9.26 -10.73 6.73
CA TYR A 59 7.95 -11.20 7.18
C TYR A 59 6.89 -10.52 6.31
N LEU A 60 6.40 -11.25 5.30
CA LEU A 60 5.27 -10.79 4.50
C LEU A 60 4.06 -10.87 5.43
N PRO A 61 3.34 -9.75 5.65
CA PRO A 61 2.07 -9.85 6.35
C PRO A 61 1.21 -10.86 5.59
N PRO A 62 0.43 -11.71 6.29
CA PRO A 62 -0.44 -12.65 5.62
C PRO A 62 -1.28 -11.89 4.62
N ILE A 63 -1.22 -12.31 3.35
CA ILE A 63 -2.06 -11.78 2.28
C ILE A 63 -3.48 -12.00 2.76
N LYS A 64 -4.12 -10.94 3.28
CA LYS A 64 -5.52 -11.03 3.70
C LYS A 64 -6.29 -11.42 2.45
N PRO A 65 -7.01 -12.56 2.44
CA PRO A 65 -7.83 -12.91 1.31
C PRO A 65 -8.77 -11.74 1.05
N ARG A 66 -8.89 -11.33 -0.21
CA ARG A 66 -9.88 -10.31 -0.57
C ARG A 66 -11.23 -10.80 -0.02
N PRO A 67 -11.91 -10.01 0.82
CA PRO A 67 -13.17 -10.45 1.39
C PRO A 67 -14.13 -10.76 0.24
N ASN A 68 -14.82 -11.89 0.33
CA ASN A 68 -15.79 -12.27 -0.68
C ASN A 68 -16.88 -11.19 -0.74
N LEU A 69 -17.41 -10.89 -1.93
CA LEU A 69 -18.44 -9.86 -2.10
C LEU A 69 -19.68 -10.16 -1.23
N TYR A 70 -19.99 -11.44 -1.03
CA TYR A 70 -21.07 -11.88 -0.17
C TYR A 70 -20.84 -11.53 1.32
N ASP A 71 -19.60 -11.66 1.80
CA ASP A 71 -19.24 -11.32 3.18
C ASP A 71 -19.33 -9.81 3.42
N LEU A 72 -18.93 -9.01 2.43
CA LEU A 72 -19.07 -7.55 2.47
C LEU A 72 -20.55 -7.13 2.52
N GLN A 73 -21.41 -7.75 1.71
CA GLN A 73 -22.84 -7.47 1.71
C GLN A 73 -23.47 -7.80 3.08
N ARG A 74 -23.12 -8.97 3.64
CA ARG A 74 -23.57 -9.39 4.98
C ARG A 74 -23.13 -8.40 6.06
N GLN A 75 -21.89 -7.93 6.01
CA GLN A 75 -21.38 -6.93 6.95
C GLN A 75 -22.11 -5.59 6.84
N GLN A 76 -22.39 -5.13 5.62
CA GLN A 76 -23.14 -3.89 5.39
C GLN A 76 -24.57 -4.00 5.93
N GLU A 77 -25.25 -5.11 5.69
CA GLU A 77 -26.59 -5.36 6.21
C GLU A 77 -26.60 -5.41 7.74
N ALA A 78 -25.64 -6.12 8.35
CA ALA A 78 -25.49 -6.19 9.80
C ALA A 78 -25.27 -4.79 10.41
N ARG A 79 -24.45 -3.95 9.77
CA ARG A 79 -24.21 -2.56 10.18
C ARG A 79 -25.48 -1.72 10.09
N ARG A 80 -26.24 -1.84 8.99
CA ARG A 80 -27.54 -1.17 8.82
C ARG A 80 -28.53 -1.56 9.91
N ARG A 81 -28.63 -2.87 10.20
CA ARG A 81 -29.53 -3.40 11.25
C ARG A 81 -29.11 -2.95 12.66
N ALA A 82 -27.81 -2.88 12.95
CA ALA A 82 -27.33 -2.36 14.23
C ALA A 82 -27.70 -0.89 14.42
N LEU A 83 -27.52 -0.06 13.39
CA LEU A 83 -27.86 1.36 13.43
C LEU A 83 -29.36 1.57 13.63
N ALA A 84 -30.21 0.84 12.89
CA ALA A 84 -31.66 0.89 13.07
C ALA A 84 -32.09 0.52 14.50
N ARG A 85 -31.46 -0.50 15.10
CA ARG A 85 -31.72 -0.88 16.50
C ARG A 85 -31.33 0.23 17.48
N ARG A 86 -30.18 0.90 17.28
CA ARG A 86 -29.76 2.02 18.14
C ARG A 86 -30.77 3.17 18.09
N ARG A 87 -31.20 3.56 16.88
CA ARG A 87 -32.25 4.59 16.70
C ARG A 87 -33.57 4.21 17.36
N ALA A 88 -34.00 2.95 17.24
CA ALA A 88 -35.23 2.49 17.88
C ALA A 88 -35.14 2.56 19.41
N LEU A 89 -34.01 2.18 19.99
CA LEU A 89 -33.78 2.29 21.43
C LEU A 89 -33.79 3.74 21.91
N GLU A 90 -33.17 4.65 21.16
CA GLU A 90 -33.19 6.10 21.46
C GLU A 90 -34.63 6.65 21.46
N LEU A 91 -35.47 6.26 20.49
CA LEU A 91 -36.87 6.69 20.43
C LEU A 91 -37.76 6.10 21.54
N VAL A 92 -37.39 4.95 22.10
CA VAL A 92 -38.12 4.32 23.22
C VAL A 92 -37.75 5.00 24.54
N GLN A 93 -36.48 5.36 24.74
CA GLN A 93 -35.98 5.96 25.98
C GLN A 93 -36.52 7.38 26.24
N THR A 94 -36.87 8.15 25.21
CA THR A 94 -37.23 9.57 25.35
C THR A 94 -38.69 9.86 25.70
N LYS A 95 -39.56 8.84 25.75
CA LYS A 95 -41.01 9.07 25.90
C LYS A 95 -41.48 9.28 27.34
N THR A 96 -40.75 8.76 28.31
CA THR A 96 -41.01 9.04 29.72
C THR A 96 -40.29 10.33 30.09
N PRO A 97 -41.03 11.41 30.44
CA PRO A 97 -40.40 12.62 30.97
C PRO A 97 -39.64 12.27 32.24
N GLU A 98 -38.58 13.02 32.54
CA GLU A 98 -37.81 12.84 33.78
C GLU A 98 -38.77 12.85 34.98
N PRO A 99 -38.57 11.99 35.99
CA PRO A 99 -39.33 12.06 37.23
C PRO A 99 -39.14 13.45 37.83
N VAL A 100 -40.15 14.30 37.69
CA VAL A 100 -40.08 15.67 38.20
C VAL A 100 -40.11 15.60 39.72
N ASP A 101 -39.03 16.05 40.34
CA ASP A 101 -38.97 16.20 41.80
C ASP A 101 -40.18 17.02 42.27
N ASN A 102 -40.86 16.52 43.31
CA ASN A 102 -42.07 17.08 43.93
C ASN A 102 -43.42 16.78 43.26
N ARG A 103 -43.50 15.88 42.25
CA ARG A 103 -44.78 15.27 41.85
C ARG A 103 -45.12 14.07 42.72
N LYS A 104 -45.90 14.28 43.79
CA LYS A 104 -46.50 13.19 44.58
C LYS A 104 -47.90 12.89 44.07
N HIS A 105 -48.18 11.63 43.75
CA HIS A 105 -49.55 11.19 43.47
C HIS A 105 -50.32 11.22 44.80
N MET A 106 -51.13 12.26 45.00
CA MET A 106 -51.97 12.40 46.17
C MET A 106 -53.35 11.85 45.82
N VAL A 107 -53.84 10.90 46.61
CA VAL A 107 -55.23 10.45 46.52
C VAL A 107 -56.10 11.64 46.95
N VAL A 108 -56.76 12.27 46.01
CA VAL A 108 -57.76 13.31 46.30
C VAL A 108 -58.96 12.59 46.90
N GLN A 109 -59.29 12.88 48.16
CA GLN A 109 -60.45 12.31 48.84
C GLN A 109 -61.72 12.97 48.28
N THR A 110 -62.28 12.39 47.22
CA THR A 110 -63.49 12.90 46.55
C THR A 110 -64.78 12.49 47.24
N GLU A 111 -64.72 11.72 48.33
CA GLU A 111 -65.91 11.16 48.99
C GLU A 111 -66.65 12.15 49.91
N LEU A 112 -66.16 13.37 50.11
CA LEU A 112 -66.76 14.32 51.07
C LEU A 112 -68.06 15.00 50.57
N TYR A 113 -68.34 14.99 49.26
CA TYR A 113 -69.47 15.73 48.67
C TYR A 113 -70.23 14.97 47.57
N LEU A 114 -70.47 13.68 47.75
CA LEU A 114 -71.51 13.01 46.95
C LEU A 114 -72.87 13.33 47.58
N GLU A 115 -73.49 14.42 47.14
CA GLU A 115 -74.92 14.64 47.39
C GLU A 115 -75.68 13.50 46.70
N GLU A 116 -76.35 12.65 47.49
CA GLU A 116 -77.29 11.66 46.96
C GLU A 116 -78.41 12.41 46.24
N LEU A 117 -78.44 12.35 44.91
CA LEU A 117 -79.61 12.75 44.14
C LEU A 117 -80.75 11.77 44.46
N ARG A 118 -81.65 12.22 45.34
CA ARG A 118 -82.90 11.54 45.69
C ARG A 118 -83.97 11.72 44.63
#